data_AF-A0A928SQM0-F1
#
_entry.id   AF-A0A928SQM0-F1
#
_cell.length_a   1.000
_cell.length_b   1.000
_cell.length_c   1.000
_cell.angle_alpha   90.00
_cell.angle_beta   90.00
_cell.angle_gamma   90.00
#
_symmetry.space_group_name_H-M   'P 1'
#
loop_
_entity.id
_entity.type
_entity.pdbx_description
1 polymer ?
#
loop_
_entity_poly.entity_id
_entity_poly.type
_entity_poly.pdbx_seq_one_letter_code
_entity_poly.pdbx_strand_id
1 'polypeptide(L)'
;MSKQMHVWHLEQDTPRRPERVGSGEPVVVCVGTWPVAPGQSVWTTFQVRERTGRRWQDTRKARWVRNDGPNSYWEIALGRFERGDEVEYAVFGEDAAGLVVATRHFVIQVEGEPAPASERGGQPARQAAAHA
;
A
#
# COMPACT_ATOMS: atom_id res chain seq x y z
N MET A 1 10.85 27.47 -6.49
CA MET A 1 10.36 26.81 -5.27
C MET A 1 10.05 25.36 -5.62
N SER A 2 10.72 24.39 -5.01
CA SER A 2 10.39 22.98 -5.20
C SER A 2 9.02 22.71 -4.58
N LYS A 3 8.13 22.03 -5.32
CA LYS A 3 6.84 21.61 -4.78
C LYS A 3 7.10 20.51 -3.74
N GLN A 4 6.49 20.64 -2.57
CA GLN A 4 6.58 19.63 -1.51
C GLN A 4 5.92 18.33 -1.98
N MET A 5 6.53 17.20 -1.64
CA MET A 5 5.95 15.89 -1.86
C MET A 5 4.60 15.75 -1.16
N HIS A 6 3.64 15.17 -1.88
CA HIS A 6 2.37 14.68 -1.38
C HIS A 6 2.39 13.15 -1.49
N VAL A 7 1.83 12.47 -0.48
CA VAL A 7 1.78 11.01 -0.41
C VAL A 7 0.36 10.60 -0.08
N TRP A 8 -0.20 9.64 -0.82
CA TRP A 8 -1.56 9.13 -0.58
C TRP A 8 -1.62 7.61 -0.68
N HIS A 9 -2.60 7.04 0.03
CA HIS A 9 -2.88 5.61 0.11
C HIS A 9 -4.36 5.40 0.47
N LEU A 10 -4.94 4.25 0.09
CA LEU A 10 -6.36 3.91 0.19
C LEU A 10 -7.27 4.82 -0.65
N GLU A 11 -6.76 5.33 -1.76
CA GLU A 11 -7.59 5.90 -2.82
C GLU A 11 -7.79 4.87 -3.94
N GLN A 12 -8.67 5.19 -4.89
CA GLN A 12 -9.06 4.28 -5.98
C GLN A 12 -7.86 3.73 -6.78
N ASP A 13 -6.83 4.54 -6.95
CA ASP A 13 -5.61 4.20 -7.70
C ASP A 13 -4.48 3.62 -6.81
N THR A 14 -4.65 3.68 -5.49
CA THR A 14 -3.67 3.27 -4.47
C THR A 14 -4.29 2.39 -3.37
N PRO A 15 -5.01 1.31 -3.75
CA PRO A 15 -5.68 0.46 -2.77
C PRO A 15 -4.67 -0.34 -1.93
N ARG A 16 -5.15 -0.89 -0.83
CA ARG A 16 -4.52 -2.06 -0.22
C ARG A 16 -5.06 -3.32 -0.88
N ARG A 17 -4.19 -4.29 -1.14
CA ARG A 17 -4.54 -5.57 -1.75
C ARG A 17 -4.13 -6.72 -0.83
N PRO A 18 -5.05 -7.65 -0.51
CA PRO A 18 -6.48 -7.55 -0.75
C PRO A 18 -7.12 -6.44 0.13
N GLU A 19 -8.31 -5.98 -0.23
CA GLU A 19 -9.04 -4.96 0.55
C GLU A 19 -9.42 -5.52 1.93
N ARG A 20 -9.98 -6.74 1.92
CA ARG A 20 -10.19 -7.61 3.08
C ARG A 20 -9.09 -8.67 3.13
N VAL A 21 -8.38 -8.74 4.23
CA VAL A 21 -7.24 -9.63 4.38
C VAL A 21 -7.68 -10.88 5.12
N GLY A 22 -7.66 -12.03 4.45
CA GLY A 22 -7.82 -13.31 5.13
C GLY A 22 -6.50 -13.91 5.61
N SER A 23 -6.59 -14.91 6.47
CA SER A 23 -5.45 -15.64 7.03
C SER A 23 -4.48 -16.12 5.95
N GLY A 24 -3.20 -15.80 6.12
CA GLY A 24 -2.12 -16.22 5.24
C GLY A 24 -2.07 -15.49 3.89
N GLU A 25 -2.98 -14.57 3.57
CA GLU A 25 -2.93 -13.82 2.32
C GLU A 25 -1.80 -12.78 2.32
N PRO A 26 -1.10 -12.59 1.18
CA PRO A 26 -0.06 -11.58 1.08
C PRO A 26 -0.69 -10.19 0.99
N VAL A 27 -0.30 -9.30 1.90
CA VAL A 27 -0.76 -7.91 1.93
C VAL A 27 0.22 -7.01 1.20
N VAL A 28 -0.30 -6.25 0.23
CA VAL A 28 0.40 -5.22 -0.53
C VAL A 28 -0.28 -3.87 -0.33
N VAL A 29 0.50 -2.86 0.02
CA VAL A 29 0.07 -1.46 0.16
C VAL A 29 0.52 -0.72 -1.11
N CYS A 30 -0.43 -0.24 -1.91
CA CYS A 30 -0.12 0.63 -3.05
C CYS A 30 -0.09 2.09 -2.59
N VAL A 31 0.94 2.84 -2.96
CA VAL A 31 1.12 4.24 -2.52
C VAL A 31 1.35 5.10 -3.75
N GLY A 32 0.79 6.31 -3.74
CA GLY A 32 1.03 7.33 -4.75
C GLY A 32 1.81 8.49 -4.17
N THR A 33 2.68 9.08 -4.99
CA THR A 33 3.42 10.30 -4.64
C THR A 33 3.37 11.33 -5.76
N TRP A 34 3.39 12.60 -5.38
CA TRP A 34 3.40 13.73 -6.31
C TRP A 34 4.26 14.86 -5.74
N PRO A 35 4.99 15.63 -6.56
CA PRO A 35 5.24 15.38 -7.98
C PRO A 35 6.25 14.23 -8.17
N VAL A 36 6.40 13.71 -9.38
CA VAL A 36 7.57 12.90 -9.74
C VAL A 36 8.84 13.73 -9.53
N ALA A 37 9.75 13.23 -8.69
CA ALA A 37 11.03 13.87 -8.41
C ALA A 37 12.13 12.82 -8.15
N PRO A 38 13.39 13.12 -8.49
CA PRO A 38 14.51 12.23 -8.16
C PRO A 38 14.72 12.16 -6.65
N GLY A 39 15.20 11.00 -6.17
CA GLY A 39 15.53 10.80 -4.75
C GLY A 39 14.33 10.54 -3.83
N GLN A 40 13.11 10.41 -4.38
CA GLN A 40 11.95 10.02 -3.59
C GLN A 40 12.13 8.62 -3.01
N SER A 41 11.73 8.47 -1.75
CA SER A 41 11.61 7.17 -1.09
C SER A 41 10.26 7.06 -0.39
N VAL A 42 9.73 5.84 -0.30
CA VAL A 42 8.47 5.53 0.36
C VAL A 42 8.66 4.29 1.21
N TRP A 43 8.08 4.27 2.40
CA TRP A 43 8.12 3.12 3.29
C TRP A 43 6.90 3.09 4.21
N THR A 44 6.74 1.98 4.92
CA THR A 44 5.76 1.85 6.00
C THR A 44 6.46 1.37 7.27
N THR A 45 5.98 1.84 8.40
CA THR A 45 6.23 1.23 9.70
C THR A 45 4.90 0.69 10.20
N PHE A 46 4.92 -0.53 10.71
CA PHE A 46 3.72 -1.19 11.20
C PHE A 46 4.00 -1.95 12.49
N GLN A 47 2.95 -2.09 13.30
CA GLN A 47 2.91 -2.92 14.47
C GLN A 47 1.82 -3.98 14.31
N VAL A 48 2.11 -5.18 14.79
CA VAL A 48 1.20 -6.30 14.78
C VAL A 48 0.88 -6.69 16.21
N ARG A 49 -0.42 -6.76 16.52
CA ARG A 49 -0.93 -7.39 17.72
C ARG A 49 -1.50 -8.74 17.32
N GLU A 50 -0.76 -9.80 17.64
CA GLU A 50 -1.19 -11.15 17.34
C GLU A 50 -2.31 -11.59 18.28
N ARG A 51 -3.15 -12.53 17.82
CA ARG A 51 -4.20 -13.14 18.65
C ARG A 51 -3.65 -13.75 19.94
N THR A 52 -2.42 -14.25 19.91
CA THR A 52 -1.72 -14.85 21.06
C THR A 52 -1.35 -13.83 22.15
N GLY A 53 -1.48 -12.53 21.86
CA GLY A 53 -1.06 -11.44 22.72
C GLY A 53 0.36 -10.93 22.44
N ARG A 54 1.13 -11.63 21.59
CA ARG A 54 2.45 -11.17 21.16
C ARG A 54 2.31 -9.88 20.34
N ARG A 55 3.25 -8.95 20.53
CA ARG A 55 3.35 -7.71 19.76
C ARG A 55 4.73 -7.59 19.14
N TRP A 56 4.78 -7.10 17.91
CA TRP A 56 6.04 -6.79 17.23
C TRP A 56 5.82 -5.65 16.24
N GLN A 57 6.92 -5.03 15.82
CA GLN A 57 6.93 -3.95 14.84
C GLN A 57 7.98 -4.22 13.76
N ASP A 58 7.76 -3.68 12.58
CA ASP A 58 8.73 -3.75 11.48
C ASP A 58 8.58 -2.54 10.54
N THR A 59 9.62 -2.30 9.73
CA THR A 59 9.65 -1.28 8.68
C THR A 59 9.90 -1.94 7.34
N ARG A 60 9.10 -1.59 6.33
CA ARG A 60 9.23 -2.11 4.96
C ARG A 60 9.35 -0.97 3.97
N LYS A 61 10.38 -1.03 3.14
CA LYS A 61 10.58 -0.09 2.03
C LYS A 61 9.66 -0.43 0.87
N ALA A 62 9.18 0.59 0.19
CA ALA A 62 8.44 0.44 -1.04
C ALA A 62 9.37 0.12 -2.21
N ARG A 63 8.84 -0.62 -3.17
CA ARG A 63 9.39 -0.77 -4.51
C ARG A 63 8.67 0.22 -5.42
N TRP A 64 9.44 1.02 -6.17
CA TRP A 64 8.87 1.82 -7.26
C TRP A 64 8.29 0.92 -8.35
N VAL A 65 7.11 1.26 -8.86
CA VAL A 65 6.41 0.47 -9.89
C VAL A 65 6.39 1.19 -11.22
N ARG A 66 5.87 2.43 -11.24
CA ARG A 66 5.75 3.23 -12.46
C ARG A 66 5.51 4.70 -12.13
N ASN A 67 5.66 5.55 -13.13
CA ASN A 67 5.06 6.88 -13.14
C ASN A 67 3.84 6.90 -14.07
N ASP A 68 2.86 7.71 -13.75
CA ASP A 68 1.73 8.02 -14.62
C ASP A 68 1.37 9.51 -14.48
N GLY A 69 1.50 10.24 -15.57
CA GLY A 69 1.49 11.70 -15.55
C GLY A 69 2.48 12.28 -14.53
N PRO A 70 2.03 13.15 -13.60
CA PRO A 70 2.90 13.76 -12.60
C PRO A 70 3.07 12.92 -11.32
N ASN A 71 2.54 11.69 -11.29
CA ASN A 71 2.50 10.84 -10.10
C ASN A 71 3.49 9.67 -10.21
N SER A 72 4.11 9.29 -9.10
CA SER A 72 4.85 8.03 -8.95
C SER A 72 4.02 7.04 -8.15
N TYR A 73 4.01 5.77 -8.56
CA TYR A 73 3.29 4.68 -7.89
C TYR A 73 4.26 3.64 -7.34
N TRP A 74 3.98 3.20 -6.12
CA TRP A 74 4.85 2.35 -5.32
C TRP A 74 4.06 1.19 -4.71
N GLU A 75 4.75 0.10 -4.39
CA GLU A 75 4.18 -1.06 -3.70
C GLU A 75 5.04 -1.44 -2.49
N ILE A 76 4.40 -1.70 -1.36
CA ILE A 76 5.04 -2.21 -0.15
C ILE A 76 4.44 -3.58 0.18
N ALA A 77 5.27 -4.61 0.21
CA ALA A 77 4.88 -5.92 0.71
C ALA A 77 4.95 -5.92 2.25
N LEU A 78 3.80 -5.92 2.91
CA LEU A 78 3.72 -6.01 4.37
C LEU A 78 4.04 -7.42 4.88
N GLY A 79 3.64 -8.43 4.11
CA GLY A 79 3.83 -9.84 4.45
C GLY A 79 2.51 -10.59 4.50
N ARG A 80 2.46 -11.63 5.32
CA ARG A 80 1.28 -12.46 5.58
C ARG A 80 1.01 -12.44 7.08
N PHE A 81 -0.25 -12.53 7.45
CA PHE A 81 -0.69 -12.47 8.84
C PHE A 81 -1.72 -13.56 9.12
N GLU A 82 -1.91 -13.92 10.38
CA GLU A 82 -2.81 -15.00 10.77
C GLU A 82 -4.16 -14.44 11.26
N ARG A 83 -5.20 -15.28 11.19
CA ARG A 83 -6.54 -14.93 11.64
C ARG A 83 -6.53 -14.35 13.07
N GLY A 84 -7.17 -13.18 13.20
CA GLY A 84 -7.31 -12.48 14.47
C GLY A 84 -6.13 -11.58 14.81
N ASP A 85 -5.11 -11.49 13.95
CA ASP A 85 -4.09 -10.46 14.05
C ASP A 85 -4.68 -9.09 13.70
N GLU A 86 -4.22 -8.07 14.40
CA GLU A 86 -4.48 -6.66 14.08
C GLU A 86 -3.17 -6.02 13.66
N VAL A 87 -3.14 -5.40 12.47
CA VAL A 87 -1.96 -4.70 11.94
C VAL A 87 -2.27 -3.23 11.81
N GLU A 88 -1.54 -2.40 12.55
CA GLU A 88 -1.63 -0.94 12.45
C GLU A 88 -0.38 -0.42 11.74
N TYR A 89 -0.55 0.40 10.71
CA TYR A 89 0.55 0.88 9.88
C TYR A 89 0.41 2.35 9.48
N ALA A 90 1.53 3.02 9.26
CA ALA A 90 1.61 4.35 8.68
C ALA A 90 2.47 4.32 7.42
N VAL A 91 2.11 5.14 6.43
CA VAL A 91 2.88 5.30 5.19
C VAL A 91 3.63 6.63 5.23
N PHE A 92 4.91 6.56 4.88
CA PHE A 92 5.85 7.66 4.88
C PHE A 92 6.42 7.83 3.48
N GLY A 93 6.68 9.08 3.10
CA GLY A 93 7.49 9.42 1.94
C GLY A 93 8.50 10.49 2.31
N GLU A 94 9.63 10.50 1.61
CA GLU A 94 10.66 11.51 1.78
C GLU A 94 11.20 11.91 0.41
N ASP A 95 11.40 13.21 0.24
CA ASP A 95 12.10 13.80 -0.90
C ASP A 95 13.18 14.78 -0.41
N ALA A 96 13.76 15.54 -1.34
CA ALA A 96 14.78 16.53 -1.00
C ALA A 96 14.29 17.67 -0.08
N ALA A 97 12.98 17.89 0.06
CA ALA A 97 12.39 18.87 0.96
C ALA A 97 12.13 18.30 2.37
N GLY A 98 12.16 16.97 2.53
CA GLY A 98 12.12 16.28 3.81
C GLY A 98 10.99 15.25 3.93
N LEU A 99 10.77 14.79 5.16
CA LEU A 99 9.79 13.75 5.49
C LEU A 99 8.34 14.25 5.36
N VAL A 100 7.50 13.42 4.74
CA VAL A 100 6.05 13.58 4.60
C VAL A 100 5.36 12.31 5.09
N VAL A 101 4.29 12.45 5.86
CA VAL A 101 3.48 11.32 6.36
C VAL A 101 2.14 11.33 5.64
N ALA A 102 1.81 10.26 4.92
CA ALA A 102 0.69 10.21 3.99
C ALA A 102 -0.65 10.39 4.69
N THR A 103 -0.89 9.69 5.80
CA THR A 103 -2.11 9.83 6.60
C THR A 103 -2.02 8.94 7.84
N ARG A 104 -2.60 9.41 8.94
CA ARG A 104 -2.27 9.02 10.31
C ARG A 104 -2.94 7.69 10.68
N HIS A 105 -2.23 6.59 10.46
CA HIS A 105 -2.57 5.22 10.86
C HIS A 105 -3.73 4.56 10.09
N PHE A 106 -3.44 3.37 9.59
CA PHE A 106 -4.37 2.46 8.94
C PHE A 106 -4.39 1.15 9.72
N VAL A 107 -5.54 0.48 9.76
CA VAL A 107 -5.71 -0.78 10.48
C VAL A 107 -6.17 -1.87 9.52
N ILE A 108 -5.60 -3.06 9.68
CA ILE A 108 -6.05 -4.31 9.05
C ILE A 108 -6.50 -5.24 10.18
N GLN A 109 -7.71 -5.75 10.05
CA GLN A 109 -8.20 -6.88 10.83
C GLN A 109 -8.08 -8.13 9.95
N VAL A 110 -7.33 -9.13 10.40
CA VAL A 110 -7.11 -10.35 9.60
C VAL A 110 -8.26 -11.32 9.84
N GLU A 111 -9.07 -11.51 8.81
CA GLU A 111 -10.28 -12.32 8.84
C GLU A 111 -9.99 -13.83 8.70
N GLY A 112 -11.00 -14.65 9.00
CA GLY A 112 -10.84 -16.10 9.13
C GLY A 112 -10.83 -16.89 7.83
N GLU A 113 -11.33 -16.34 6.73
CA GLU A 113 -11.24 -16.96 5.41
C GLU A 113 -10.57 -16.00 4.43
N PRO A 114 -9.64 -16.49 3.57
CA PRO A 114 -9.13 -15.71 2.44
C PRO A 114 -10.28 -15.29 1.53
N ALA A 115 -10.19 -14.09 0.96
CA ALA A 115 -11.20 -13.63 0.01
C ALA A 115 -11.37 -14.68 -1.10
N PRO A 116 -12.61 -14.93 -1.59
CA PRO A 116 -12.83 -15.89 -2.66
C PRO A 116 -12.00 -15.52 -3.90
N ALA A 117 -11.53 -16.54 -4.64
CA ALA A 117 -10.61 -16.33 -5.77
C ALA A 117 -11.13 -15.36 -6.85
N SER A 118 -12.45 -15.22 -6.96
CA SER A 118 -13.14 -14.31 -7.86
C SER A 118 -12.87 -12.83 -7.57
N GLU A 119 -12.44 -12.47 -6.35
CA GLU A 119 -12.13 -11.09 -5.95
C GLU A 119 -10.64 -10.76 -6.11
N ARG A 120 -9.79 -11.76 -6.39
CA ARG A 120 -8.34 -11.60 -6.54
C ARG A 120 -7.89 -11.11 -7.93
N GLY A 121 -8.82 -10.93 -8.88
CA GLY A 121 -8.53 -10.62 -10.28
C GLY A 121 -9.30 -9.40 -10.80
N GLY A 122 -8.82 -8.19 -10.51
CA GLY A 122 -9.21 -7.00 -11.28
C GLY A 122 -8.54 -7.03 -12.65
N GLN A 123 -9.25 -7.55 -13.66
CA GLN A 123 -8.86 -7.40 -15.07
C GLN A 123 -8.82 -5.91 -15.45
N PRO A 124 -7.79 -5.41 -16.16
CA PRO A 124 -7.99 -4.24 -17.01
C PRO A 124 -8.88 -4.66 -18.17
N ALA A 125 -10.01 -3.98 -18.34
CA ALA A 125 -10.82 -4.08 -19.54
C ALA A 125 -9.96 -3.66 -20.74
N ARG A 126 -9.50 -4.63 -21.53
CA ARG A 126 -9.03 -4.38 -22.89
C ARG A 126 -10.26 -3.98 -23.70
N GLN A 127 -10.40 -2.70 -23.98
CA GLN A 127 -11.27 -2.25 -25.07
C GLN A 127 -10.39 -2.09 -26.31
N ALA A 128 -10.34 -3.16 -27.09
CA ALA A 128 -10.02 -3.06 -28.51
C ALA A 128 -11.28 -2.53 -29.20
N ALA A 129 -11.18 -1.32 -29.75
CA ALA A 129 -12.09 -0.86 -30.80
C ALA A 129 -11.22 -0.41 -31.97
N ALA A 130 -11.04 -1.35 -32.90
CA ALA A 130 -10.78 -1.01 -34.27
C ALA A 130 -11.97 -0.20 -34.79
N HIS A 131 -11.70 0.95 -35.39
CA HIS A 131 -12.56 1.50 -36.42
C HIS A 131 -11.72 1.84 -37.64
N ALA A 132 -12.25 1.33 -38.76
CA ALA A 132 -11.86 1.43 -40.15
C ALA A 132 -11.16 2.72 -40.60
#